data_AF-A0A2A5CBX9-F1
#
_entry.id   AF-A0A2A5CBX9-F1
#
_cell.length_a   1.000
_cell.length_b   1.000
_cell.length_c   1.000
_cell.angle_alpha   90.00
_cell.angle_beta   90.00
_cell.angle_gamma   90.00
#
_symmetry.space_group_name_H-M   'P 1'
#
loop_
_entity.id
_entity.type
_entity.pdbx_description
1 polymer ?
#
loop_
_entity_poly.entity_id
_entity_poly.type
_entity_poly.pdbx_seq_one_letter_code
_entity_poly.pdbx_strand_id
1 'polypeptide(L)'
;IMQACMDIVVPYIHDRKQFGKAIGEFQLMQGKIADMYTITNASRAYLYAVAKACDRNETTRKDAAAVILYTAENATKLALEAIQTLGGNGYINDYPTGRLLRDAKLYEIGAGTSEIRRMLIGRELFSET
;
A
#
# COMPACT_ATOMS: atom_id res chain seq x y z
N ILE A 1 0.95 -5.02 5.52
CA ILE A 1 0.64 -5.50 4.15
C ILE A 1 1.63 -4.96 3.10
N MET A 2 1.77 -3.64 2.93
CA MET A 2 2.69 -3.08 1.93
C MET A 2 4.13 -3.62 2.06
N GLN A 3 4.68 -3.64 3.28
CA GLN A 3 6.01 -4.23 3.50
C GLN A 3 6.06 -5.71 3.12
N ALA A 4 5.07 -6.51 3.53
CA ALA A 4 5.00 -7.92 3.15
C ALA A 4 4.94 -8.12 1.62
N CYS A 5 4.30 -7.21 0.87
CA CYS A 5 4.34 -7.24 -0.59
C CYS A 5 5.77 -7.07 -1.11
N MET A 6 6.53 -6.11 -0.57
CA MET A 6 7.94 -5.90 -0.93
C MET A 6 8.81 -7.11 -0.55
N ASP A 7 8.58 -7.69 0.63
CA ASP A 7 9.34 -8.84 1.13
C ASP A 7 9.15 -10.09 0.26
N ILE A 8 8.02 -10.22 -0.43
CA ILE A 8 7.77 -11.29 -1.41
C ILE A 8 8.36 -10.93 -2.77
N VAL A 9 8.12 -9.70 -3.22
CA VAL A 9 8.44 -9.26 -4.58
C VAL A 9 9.94 -9.20 -4.81
N VAL A 10 10.71 -8.61 -3.88
CA VAL A 10 12.15 -8.37 -4.09
C VAL A 10 12.95 -9.68 -4.26
N PRO A 11 12.76 -10.73 -3.44
CA PRO A 11 13.38 -12.03 -3.70
C PRO A 11 12.90 -12.67 -5.01
N TYR A 12 11.59 -12.61 -5.28
CA TYR A 12 11.02 -13.26 -6.47
C TYR A 12 11.61 -12.70 -7.78
N ILE A 13 11.78 -11.38 -7.89
CA ILE A 13 12.33 -10.76 -9.11
C ILE A 13 13.81 -11.03 -9.32
N HIS A 14 14.54 -11.36 -8.26
CA HIS A 14 15.93 -11.77 -8.31
C HIS A 14 16.06 -13.21 -8.83
N ASP A 15 15.20 -14.11 -8.35
CA ASP A 15 15.31 -15.54 -8.63
C ASP A 15 14.61 -15.95 -9.94
N ARG A 16 13.46 -15.32 -10.25
CA ARG A 16 12.71 -15.63 -11.46
C ARG A 16 13.46 -15.11 -12.68
N LYS A 17 13.76 -15.99 -13.64
CA LYS A 17 14.43 -15.65 -14.90
C LYS A 17 13.50 -15.79 -16.10
N GLN A 18 13.59 -14.84 -17.03
CA GLN A 18 13.00 -14.90 -18.37
C GLN A 18 13.95 -14.25 -19.37
N PHE A 19 13.91 -14.72 -20.62
CA PHE A 19 14.81 -14.23 -21.67
C PHE A 19 16.30 -14.21 -21.25
N GLY A 20 16.72 -15.24 -20.50
CA GLY A 20 18.11 -15.44 -20.09
C GLY A 20 18.61 -14.63 -18.88
N LYS A 21 17.79 -13.77 -18.26
CA LYS A 21 18.20 -12.94 -17.10
C LYS A 21 17.12 -12.83 -16.02
N ALA A 22 17.47 -12.30 -14.84
CA ALA A 22 16.51 -12.10 -13.77
C ALA A 22 15.45 -11.07 -14.18
N ILE A 23 14.19 -11.28 -13.81
CA ILE A 23 13.12 -10.37 -14.22
C ILE A 23 13.28 -8.97 -13.61
N GLY A 24 13.97 -8.85 -12.47
CA GLY A 24 14.35 -7.58 -11.87
C GLY A 24 15.31 -6.73 -12.71
N GLU A 25 15.92 -7.29 -13.76
CA GLU A 25 16.79 -6.58 -14.69
C GLU A 25 16.05 -5.97 -15.90
N PHE A 26 14.73 -6.14 -16.00
CA PHE A 26 13.93 -5.45 -17.01
C PHE A 26 13.48 -4.08 -16.49
N GLN A 27 13.66 -3.04 -17.30
CA GLN A 27 13.47 -1.65 -16.88
C GLN A 27 12.04 -1.36 -16.41
N LEU A 28 11.03 -1.96 -17.05
CA LEU A 28 9.63 -1.84 -16.61
C LEU A 28 9.39 -2.48 -15.23
N MET A 29 10.10 -3.57 -14.92
CA MET A 29 10.06 -4.15 -13.58
C MET A 29 10.77 -3.22 -12.59
N GLN A 30 11.94 -2.69 -12.92
CA GLN A 30 12.66 -1.74 -12.05
C GLN A 30 11.82 -0.50 -11.73
N GLY A 31 11.14 0.08 -12.72
CA GLY A 31 10.21 1.19 -12.52
C GLY A 31 9.08 0.84 -11.56
N LYS A 32 8.45 -0.33 -11.74
CA LYS A 32 7.41 -0.83 -10.83
C LYS A 32 7.91 -0.98 -9.38
N ILE A 33 9.10 -1.53 -9.18
CA ILE A 33 9.69 -1.69 -7.83
C ILE A 33 10.01 -0.34 -7.21
N ALA A 34 10.51 0.62 -8.00
CA ALA A 34 10.74 1.97 -7.54
C ALA A 34 9.45 2.65 -7.05
N ASP A 35 8.35 2.48 -7.78
CA ASP A 35 7.03 2.99 -7.37
C ASP A 35 6.54 2.32 -6.08
N MET A 36 6.62 0.99 -5.99
CA MET A 36 6.21 0.26 -4.78
C MET A 36 7.02 0.68 -3.54
N TYR A 37 8.34 0.82 -3.69
CA TYR A 37 9.22 1.29 -2.62
C TYR A 37 8.86 2.72 -2.18
N THR A 38 8.70 3.62 -3.14
CA THR A 38 8.39 5.03 -2.87
C THR A 38 7.06 5.18 -2.16
N ILE A 39 6.01 4.50 -2.65
CA ILE A 39 4.68 4.50 -2.03
C ILE A 39 4.73 3.92 -0.61
N THR A 40 5.47 2.83 -0.39
CA THR A 40 5.63 2.23 0.94
C THR A 40 6.27 3.21 1.92
N ASN A 41 7.33 3.91 1.51
CA ASN A 41 8.02 4.86 2.36
C ASN A 41 7.19 6.11 2.64
N ALA A 42 6.52 6.67 1.62
CA ALA A 42 5.62 7.80 1.80
C ALA A 42 4.47 7.45 2.76
N SER A 43 3.86 6.28 2.58
CA SER A 43 2.80 5.76 3.46
C SER A 43 3.27 5.60 4.90
N ARG A 44 4.47 5.04 5.10
CA ARG A 44 5.07 4.86 6.44
C ARG A 44 5.40 6.20 7.10
N ALA A 45 5.98 7.14 6.34
CA ALA A 45 6.32 8.46 6.85
C ALA A 45 5.05 9.21 7.29
N TYR A 46 3.99 9.18 6.47
CA TYR A 46 2.73 9.81 6.81
C TYR A 46 2.09 9.18 8.05
N LEU A 47 2.04 7.84 8.11
CA LEU A 47 1.56 7.10 9.28
C LEU A 47 2.28 7.52 10.57
N TYR A 48 3.61 7.54 10.56
CA TYR A 48 4.38 7.90 11.75
C TYR A 48 4.32 9.39 12.08
N ALA A 49 4.12 10.27 11.11
CA ALA A 49 3.88 11.68 11.40
C ALA A 49 2.57 11.87 12.18
N VAL A 50 1.47 11.23 11.73
CA VAL A 50 0.17 11.30 12.42
C VAL A 50 0.22 10.59 13.77
N ALA A 51 0.87 9.42 13.85
CA ALA A 51 1.04 8.72 15.13
C ALA A 51 1.80 9.56 16.16
N LYS A 52 2.89 10.23 15.76
CA LYS A 52 3.63 11.14 16.65
C LYS A 52 2.79 12.33 17.11
N ALA A 53 1.92 12.86 16.25
CA ALA A 53 0.98 13.91 16.67
C ALA A 53 -0.04 13.37 17.68
N CYS A 54 -0.44 12.10 17.54
CA CYS A 54 -1.38 11.45 18.45
C CYS A 54 -0.77 11.31 19.86
N ASP A 55 0.49 10.90 19.94
CA ASP A 55 1.25 10.81 21.19
C ASP A 55 1.37 12.16 21.91
N ARG A 56 1.34 13.27 21.14
CA ARG A 56 1.35 14.65 21.68
C ARG A 56 -0.05 15.25 21.88
N ASN A 57 -1.12 14.51 21.62
CA ASN A 57 -2.51 15.00 21.60
C ASN A 57 -2.75 16.16 20.61
N GLU A 58 -1.99 16.21 19.51
CA GLU A 58 -2.08 17.23 18.45
C GLU A 58 -2.80 16.73 17.19
N THR A 59 -3.35 15.51 17.21
CA THR A 59 -4.03 14.91 16.06
C THR A 59 -5.48 15.36 15.96
N THR A 60 -5.91 15.73 14.75
CA THR A 60 -7.31 16.01 14.44
C THR A 60 -8.04 14.80 13.84
N ARG A 61 -9.37 14.86 13.78
CA ARG A 61 -10.18 13.80 13.14
C ARG A 61 -9.87 13.64 11.67
N LYS A 62 -9.63 14.74 10.95
CA LYS A 62 -9.26 14.72 9.53
C LYS A 62 -7.88 14.11 9.31
N ASP A 63 -6.92 14.31 10.21
CA ASP A 63 -5.57 13.70 10.08
C ASP A 63 -5.64 12.18 10.19
N ALA A 64 -6.36 11.68 11.20
CA ALA A 64 -6.59 10.26 11.39
C ALA A 64 -7.34 9.64 10.19
N ALA A 65 -8.36 10.32 9.67
CA ALA A 65 -9.10 9.85 8.50
C ALA A 65 -8.25 9.86 7.22
N ALA A 66 -7.43 10.89 7.02
CA ALA A 66 -6.61 11.05 5.84
C ALA A 66 -5.47 10.02 5.78
N VAL A 67 -4.84 9.69 6.92
CA VAL A 67 -3.76 8.71 6.94
C VAL A 67 -4.25 7.28 6.67
N ILE A 68 -5.38 6.87 7.27
CA ILE A 68 -5.95 5.54 6.97
C ILE A 68 -6.49 5.48 5.55
N LEU A 69 -7.10 6.55 5.02
CA LEU A 69 -7.51 6.63 3.61
C LEU A 69 -6.32 6.37 2.68
N TYR A 70 -5.24 7.14 2.85
CA TYR A 70 -4.07 7.07 1.99
C TYR A 70 -3.37 5.70 2.08
N THR A 71 -3.16 5.19 3.29
CA THR A 71 -2.44 3.94 3.50
C THR A 71 -3.26 2.70 3.13
N ALA A 72 -4.59 2.72 3.29
CA ALA A 72 -5.47 1.63 2.90
C ALA A 72 -5.46 1.42 1.38
N GLU A 73 -5.68 2.48 0.61
CA GLU A 73 -5.74 2.39 -0.86
C GLU A 73 -4.38 2.01 -1.45
N ASN A 74 -3.29 2.54 -0.89
CA ASN A 74 -1.93 2.12 -1.26
C ASN A 74 -1.64 0.66 -0.90
N ALA A 75 -2.18 0.13 0.20
CA ALA A 75 -2.02 -1.28 0.54
C ALA A 75 -2.67 -2.20 -0.50
N THR A 76 -3.88 -1.87 -0.97
CA THR A 76 -4.55 -2.62 -2.05
C THR A 76 -3.77 -2.50 -3.35
N LYS A 77 -3.32 -1.28 -3.71
CA LYS A 77 -2.47 -1.05 -4.89
C LYS A 77 -1.21 -1.92 -4.86
N LEU A 78 -0.48 -1.93 -3.75
CA LEU A 78 0.76 -2.72 -3.64
C LEU A 78 0.51 -4.23 -3.65
N ALA A 79 -0.61 -4.69 -3.09
CA ALA A 79 -0.98 -6.10 -3.16
C ALA A 79 -1.28 -6.53 -4.61
N LEU A 80 -1.98 -5.69 -5.38
CA LEU A 80 -2.21 -5.92 -6.82
C LEU A 80 -0.89 -5.93 -7.61
N GLU A 81 0.02 -5.00 -7.32
CA GLU A 81 1.34 -4.95 -7.96
C GLU A 81 2.20 -6.18 -7.63
N ALA A 82 2.07 -6.71 -6.42
CA ALA A 82 2.73 -7.96 -6.05
C ALA A 82 2.19 -9.15 -6.86
N ILE A 83 0.86 -9.26 -6.99
CA ILE A 83 0.23 -10.28 -7.86
C ILE A 83 0.75 -10.15 -9.30
N GLN A 84 0.74 -8.93 -9.85
CA GLN A 84 1.20 -8.66 -11.21
C GLN A 84 2.68 -9.01 -11.41
N THR A 85 3.52 -8.70 -10.43
CA THR A 85 4.97 -8.98 -10.46
C THR A 85 5.25 -10.49 -10.45
N LEU A 86 4.49 -11.25 -9.68
CA LEU A 86 4.64 -12.70 -9.63
C LEU A 86 4.03 -13.41 -10.84
N GLY A 87 3.18 -12.73 -11.62
CA GLY A 87 2.46 -13.30 -12.75
C GLY A 87 1.46 -14.37 -12.30
N GLY A 88 1.37 -15.50 -13.00
CA GLY A 88 0.47 -16.59 -12.64
C GLY A 88 0.69 -17.12 -11.21
N ASN A 89 1.94 -17.11 -10.73
CA ASN A 89 2.27 -17.49 -9.35
C ASN A 89 1.65 -16.55 -8.32
N GLY A 90 1.43 -15.29 -8.67
CA GLY A 90 0.80 -14.31 -7.79
C GLY A 90 -0.70 -14.51 -7.64
N TYR A 91 -1.33 -15.22 -8.57
CA TYR A 91 -2.78 -15.46 -8.61
C TYR A 91 -3.20 -16.71 -7.83
N ILE A 92 -2.33 -17.73 -7.79
CA ILE A 92 -2.59 -18.98 -7.09
C ILE A 92 -2.27 -18.87 -5.59
N ASN A 93 -2.73 -19.84 -4.80
CA ASN A 93 -2.59 -19.82 -3.34
C ASN A 93 -1.23 -20.31 -2.81
N ASP A 94 -0.32 -20.71 -3.69
CA ASP A 94 1.05 -21.11 -3.30
C ASP A 94 1.89 -19.91 -2.85
N TYR A 95 1.49 -18.70 -3.26
CA TYR A 95 2.08 -17.45 -2.79
C TYR A 95 1.04 -16.64 -1.99
N PRO A 96 1.47 -15.92 -0.95
CA PRO A 96 0.54 -15.20 -0.08
C PRO A 96 -0.05 -13.92 -0.70
N THR A 97 0.33 -13.54 -1.92
CA THR A 97 -0.11 -12.29 -2.59
C THR A 97 -1.63 -12.18 -2.72
N GLY A 98 -2.32 -13.26 -3.07
CA GLY A 98 -3.79 -13.28 -3.12
C GLY A 98 -4.44 -13.10 -1.74
N ARG A 99 -3.80 -13.60 -0.67
CA ARG A 99 -4.25 -13.32 0.71
C ARG A 99 -4.00 -11.86 1.08
N LEU A 100 -2.82 -11.32 0.78
CA LEU A 100 -2.50 -9.92 1.08
C LEU A 100 -3.47 -8.94 0.43
N LEU A 101 -3.93 -9.22 -0.79
CA LEU A 101 -4.96 -8.41 -1.45
C LEU A 101 -6.29 -8.43 -0.69
N ARG A 102 -6.76 -9.62 -0.30
CA ARG A 102 -8.01 -9.77 0.45
C ARG A 102 -7.92 -9.08 1.82
N ASP A 103 -6.79 -9.22 2.51
CA ASP A 103 -6.53 -8.56 3.78
C ASP A 103 -6.48 -7.03 3.61
N ALA A 104 -5.86 -6.51 2.54
CA ALA A 104 -5.76 -5.06 2.27
C ALA A 104 -7.12 -4.42 2.05
N LYS A 105 -7.99 -5.10 1.29
CA LYS A 105 -9.28 -4.53 0.89
C LYS A 105 -10.17 -4.21 2.08
N LEU A 106 -10.03 -4.95 3.18
CA LEU A 106 -10.77 -4.68 4.42
C LEU A 106 -10.53 -3.27 4.94
N TYR A 107 -9.34 -2.68 4.77
CA TYR A 107 -9.06 -1.33 5.25
C TYR A 107 -9.86 -0.24 4.53
N GLU A 108 -10.29 -0.48 3.29
CA GLU A 108 -11.06 0.48 2.50
C GLU A 108 -12.56 0.45 2.81
N ILE A 109 -13.07 -0.65 3.38
CA ILE A 109 -14.51 -0.89 3.56
C ILE A 109 -14.90 -1.14 5.02
N GLY A 110 -13.98 -1.67 5.82
CA GLY A 110 -14.16 -1.96 7.24
C GLY A 110 -13.90 -0.73 8.10
N ALA A 111 -14.65 -0.61 9.21
CA ALA A 111 -14.52 0.48 10.18
C ALA A 111 -14.60 1.90 9.55
N GLY A 112 -15.49 2.05 8.55
CA GLY A 112 -15.70 3.29 7.80
C GLY A 112 -15.07 3.23 6.41
N THR A 113 -15.88 3.47 5.38
CA THR A 113 -15.41 3.34 3.99
C THR A 113 -14.50 4.50 3.58
N SER A 114 -13.71 4.31 2.53
CA SER A 114 -12.88 5.37 1.94
C SER A 114 -13.71 6.59 1.50
N GLU A 115 -14.95 6.41 1.05
CA GLU A 115 -15.86 7.51 0.69
C GLU A 115 -16.27 8.34 1.92
N ILE A 116 -16.61 7.66 3.02
CA ILE A 116 -16.98 8.33 4.27
C ILE A 116 -15.78 9.12 4.84
N ARG A 117 -14.56 8.60 4.71
CA ARG A 117 -13.34 9.32 5.11
C ARG A 117 -13.10 10.56 4.27
N ARG A 118 -13.26 10.47 2.94
CA ARG A 118 -13.18 11.65 2.04
C ARG A 118 -14.21 12.71 2.41
N MET A 119 -15.46 12.30 2.67
CA MET A 119 -16.52 13.20 3.12
C MET A 119 -16.15 13.89 4.45
N LEU A 120 -15.65 13.14 5.43
CA LEU A 120 -15.22 13.68 6.73
C LEU A 120 -14.10 14.70 6.55
N ILE A 121 -13.04 14.35 5.81
CA ILE A 121 -11.90 15.24 5.56
C ILE A 121 -12.37 16.55 4.91
N GLY A 122 -13.22 16.44 3.87
CA GLY A 122 -13.75 17.61 3.18
C GLY A 122 -14.61 18.51 4.10
N ARG A 123 -15.46 17.91 4.95
CA ARG A 123 -16.30 18.65 5.90
C ARG A 123 -15.48 19.37 6.97
N GLU A 124 -14.49 18.70 7.55
CA GLU A 124 -13.63 19.28 8.59
C GLU A 124 -12.82 20.45 8.01
N LEU A 125 -12.22 20.29 6.83
CA LEU A 125 -11.51 21.38 6.14
C LEU A 125 -12.39 22.59 5.83
N PHE A 126 -13.63 22.37 5.40
CA PHE A 126 -14.58 23.46 5.13
C PHE A 126 -15.00 24.22 6.40
N SER A 127 -15.02 23.54 7.55
CA SER A 127 -15.48 24.13 8.82
C SER A 127 -14.40 24.91 9.56
N GLU A 128 -13.14 24.79 9.14
CA GLU A 128 -11.98 25.49 9.73
C GLU A 128 -11.76 26.90 9.18
N THR A 129 -12.46 27.26 8.12
CA THR A 129 -12.43 28.58 7.47
C THR A 129 -13.76 29.29 7.66
#